data_AF-A0A5C3EY14-F1
#
_entry.id   AF-A0A5C3EY14-F1
#
_cell.length_a   1.000
_cell.length_b   1.000
_cell.length_c   1.000
_cell.angle_alpha   90.00
_cell.angle_beta   90.00
_cell.angle_gamma   90.00
#
_symmetry.space_group_name_H-M   'P 1'
#
loop_
_entity.id
_entity.type
_entity.pdbx_description
1 polymer ?
#
loop_
_entity_poly.entity_id
_entity_poly.type
_entity_poly.pdbx_seq_one_letter_code
_entity_poly.pdbx_strand_id
1 'polypeptide(L)'
;MPAYDPFKPIHLQHPHARLRASVIPFGLTIQSLTLDSADGGEQQTDLIVAPQNPKDHLDAGRNFFGPVIGRFANRLPAGNLKLDLADGQRLNVDVPEFSAGGVSLHGGPAPASLSSPDSIEQKGPFDRAIWQHVADADSQLFFNSGYTSQPGAESPASSAIFAIESPHGDNGYPGRLRVEVLVAVLPASAATEGETRSPLLGTSEGSFLIRYRAKILDDVAATPLNLTQHWGFNLSSSSTKPEARSEQGRIDKHIVQLYPVDPAKGVKRLGLDAKMIADGTVIDLSKPDDEGQRHDWDAPDGKVIDHGRLSSGYDHFYVWGPAGGLASSDAADLCHERARRMRVTSDTTGISLTFHSNQAGTQIYCTEGQPPAPAPADKSGGEMKYVHRRNVEGEGKLGNGQRSAIMIEFGAPHCGFLHSSLEQWGGGASLLKKGEVYDNWVTCQAWQK
;
A
#
# COMPACT_ATOMS: atom_id res chain seq x y z
N MET A 1 12.58 -18.80 -25.76
CA MET A 1 12.62 -18.36 -24.35
C MET A 1 11.44 -18.99 -23.63
N PRO A 2 11.56 -19.43 -22.36
CA PRO A 2 10.37 -19.85 -21.61
C PRO A 2 9.34 -18.73 -21.60
N ALA A 3 8.06 -19.08 -21.62
CA ALA A 3 6.97 -18.10 -21.56
C ALA A 3 7.09 -17.27 -20.27
N TYR A 4 6.89 -15.96 -20.37
CA TYR A 4 6.88 -15.06 -19.23
C TYR A 4 5.70 -15.41 -18.31
N ASP A 5 5.99 -15.70 -17.04
CA ASP A 5 4.98 -16.01 -16.02
C ASP A 5 4.82 -14.81 -15.06
N PRO A 6 3.71 -14.05 -15.15
CA PRO A 6 3.50 -12.87 -14.31
C PRO A 6 3.14 -13.20 -12.86
N PHE A 7 2.98 -14.48 -12.53
CA PHE A 7 2.71 -14.95 -11.17
C PHE A 7 3.95 -15.53 -10.49
N LYS A 8 5.06 -15.67 -11.23
CA LYS A 8 6.33 -16.13 -10.65
C LYS A 8 6.91 -15.06 -9.74
N PRO A 9 7.16 -15.36 -8.44
CA PRO A 9 7.79 -14.42 -7.53
C PRO A 9 9.19 -14.02 -7.99
N ILE A 10 9.45 -12.72 -7.93
CA ILE A 10 10.75 -12.09 -8.06
C ILE A 10 11.21 -11.77 -6.64
N HIS A 11 12.32 -12.38 -6.23
CA HIS A 11 12.88 -12.20 -4.90
C HIS A 11 13.86 -11.03 -4.90
N LEU A 12 13.75 -10.19 -3.88
CA LEU A 12 14.63 -9.05 -3.64
C LEU A 12 15.36 -9.24 -2.31
N GLN A 13 16.67 -9.05 -2.33
CA GLN A 13 17.50 -9.13 -1.13
C GLN A 13 18.69 -8.17 -1.23
N HIS A 14 19.09 -7.61 -0.09
CA HIS A 14 20.31 -6.83 0.02
C HIS A 14 21.30 -7.56 0.94
N PRO A 15 22.60 -7.71 0.60
CA PRO A 15 23.56 -8.48 1.40
C PRO A 15 23.73 -8.00 2.85
N HIS A 16 23.37 -6.75 3.11
CA HIS A 16 23.45 -6.12 4.43
C HIS A 16 22.06 -5.83 5.05
N ALA A 17 21.01 -6.50 4.57
CA ALA A 17 19.67 -6.49 5.16
C ALA A 17 19.25 -7.92 5.53
N ARG A 18 18.52 -8.07 6.63
CA ARG A 18 17.93 -9.36 7.04
C ARG A 18 16.49 -9.50 6.55
N LEU A 19 15.83 -8.36 6.29
CA LEU A 19 14.57 -8.29 5.57
C LEU A 19 14.77 -8.72 4.12
N ARG A 20 13.87 -9.58 3.63
CA ARG A 20 13.78 -9.99 2.22
C ARG A 20 12.36 -9.75 1.73
N ALA A 21 12.22 -9.50 0.44
CA ALA A 21 10.93 -9.27 -0.17
C ALA A 21 10.71 -10.21 -1.36
N SER A 22 9.45 -10.52 -1.65
CA SER A 22 9.09 -11.04 -2.97
C SER A 22 7.92 -10.27 -3.54
N VAL A 23 7.99 -10.00 -4.84
CA VAL A 23 6.93 -9.34 -5.61
C VAL A 23 6.58 -10.20 -6.82
N ILE A 24 5.35 -10.14 -7.29
CA ILE A 24 4.96 -10.73 -8.58
C ILE A 24 4.59 -9.63 -9.58
N PRO A 25 4.89 -9.78 -10.86
CA PRO A 25 4.51 -8.80 -11.87
C PRO A 25 3.02 -8.52 -12.00
N PHE A 26 2.16 -9.52 -11.78
CA PHE A 26 0.71 -9.31 -11.80
C PHE A 26 0.28 -8.38 -10.64
N GLY A 27 -0.29 -7.23 -11.00
CA GLY A 27 -0.65 -6.16 -10.05
C GLY A 27 0.54 -5.48 -9.37
N LEU A 28 1.78 -5.83 -9.74
CA LEU A 28 3.00 -5.56 -8.96
C LEU A 28 2.76 -5.86 -7.47
N THR A 29 2.32 -7.08 -7.22
CA THR A 29 1.82 -7.49 -5.92
C THR A 29 2.96 -7.90 -5.00
N ILE A 30 2.96 -7.40 -3.77
CA ILE A 30 3.90 -7.85 -2.74
C ILE A 30 3.43 -9.18 -2.22
N GLN A 31 4.18 -10.23 -2.56
CA GLN A 31 3.85 -11.59 -2.18
C GLN A 31 4.39 -11.93 -0.79
N SER A 32 5.52 -11.37 -0.34
CA SER A 32 6.03 -11.57 1.03
C SER A 32 6.98 -10.47 1.48
N LEU A 33 7.04 -10.24 2.80
CA LEU A 33 8.13 -9.55 3.48
C LEU A 33 8.59 -10.44 4.63
N THR A 34 9.76 -11.04 4.50
CA THR A 34 10.23 -12.07 5.43
C THR A 34 11.43 -11.60 6.22
N LEU A 35 11.42 -11.90 7.52
CA LEU A 35 12.58 -11.77 8.41
C LEU A 35 13.22 -13.13 8.61
N ASP A 36 14.55 -13.16 8.64
CA ASP A 36 15.30 -14.34 9.07
C ASP A 36 14.98 -14.64 10.53
N SER A 37 14.86 -15.93 10.88
CA SER A 37 14.48 -16.31 12.23
C SER A 37 15.49 -15.79 13.27
N ALA A 38 14.99 -15.18 14.34
CA ALA A 38 15.81 -14.67 15.44
C ALA A 38 16.51 -15.80 16.23
N ASP A 39 15.97 -17.02 16.19
CA ASP A 39 16.49 -18.20 16.89
C ASP A 39 17.34 -19.14 16.02
N GLY A 40 17.60 -18.75 14.76
CA GLY A 40 18.34 -19.58 13.81
C GLY A 40 17.57 -20.81 13.29
N GLY A 41 16.26 -20.91 13.58
CA GLY A 41 15.38 -21.93 13.00
C GLY A 41 15.09 -21.72 11.52
N GLU A 42 14.59 -22.77 10.85
CA GLU A 42 14.28 -22.77 9.41
C GLU A 42 13.03 -21.94 9.04
N GLN A 43 12.19 -21.59 10.03
CA GLN A 43 10.92 -20.92 9.76
C GLN A 43 11.11 -19.40 9.62
N GLN A 44 10.89 -18.90 8.41
CA GLN A 44 10.86 -17.46 8.13
C GLN A 44 9.60 -16.81 8.73
N THR A 45 9.76 -15.60 9.28
CA THR A 45 8.62 -14.80 9.72
C THR A 45 8.15 -13.93 8.57
N ASP A 46 7.02 -14.29 7.94
CA ASP A 46 6.39 -13.46 6.90
C ASP A 46 5.39 -12.49 7.52
N LEU A 47 5.59 -11.21 7.25
CA LEU A 47 4.83 -10.09 7.79
C LEU A 47 3.63 -9.70 6.91
N ILE A 48 3.56 -10.20 5.67
CA ILE A 48 2.54 -9.84 4.68
C ILE A 48 1.47 -10.91 4.59
N VAL A 49 0.20 -10.50 4.66
CA VAL A 49 -0.95 -11.35 4.37
C VAL A 49 -1.25 -11.31 2.87
N ALA A 50 -1.21 -12.48 2.24
CA ALA A 50 -1.53 -12.70 0.83
C ALA A 50 -1.97 -14.18 0.66
N PRO A 51 -2.58 -14.58 -0.46
CA PRO A 51 -2.79 -15.99 -0.75
C PRO A 51 -1.48 -16.76 -0.88
N GLN A 52 -1.52 -18.05 -0.55
CA GLN A 52 -0.40 -18.98 -0.69
C GLN A 52 0.02 -19.15 -2.16
N ASN A 53 -0.96 -19.28 -3.06
CA ASN A 53 -0.73 -19.39 -4.49
C ASN A 53 -0.80 -17.99 -5.13
N PRO A 54 0.28 -17.47 -5.72
CA PRO A 54 0.26 -16.17 -6.39
C PRO A 54 -0.82 -16.02 -7.47
N LYS A 55 -1.23 -17.13 -8.11
CA LYS A 55 -2.27 -17.10 -9.13
C LYS A 55 -3.67 -16.78 -8.56
N ASP A 56 -3.88 -16.94 -7.27
CA ASP A 56 -5.16 -16.61 -6.62
C ASP A 56 -5.45 -15.09 -6.62
N HIS A 57 -4.43 -14.24 -6.78
CA HIS A 57 -4.63 -12.80 -7.05
C HIS A 57 -5.43 -12.56 -8.33
N LEU A 58 -5.35 -13.49 -9.29
CA LEU A 58 -6.21 -13.50 -10.47
C LEU A 58 -7.52 -14.24 -10.22
N ASP A 59 -7.41 -15.48 -9.74
CA ASP A 59 -8.46 -16.51 -9.82
C ASP A 59 -9.46 -16.46 -8.65
N ALA A 60 -9.05 -15.97 -7.48
CA ALA A 60 -9.87 -15.91 -6.26
C ALA A 60 -10.57 -14.55 -6.05
N GLY A 61 -10.72 -13.78 -7.14
CA GLY A 61 -11.40 -12.48 -7.14
C GLY A 61 -10.53 -11.33 -6.62
N ARG A 62 -11.04 -10.10 -6.76
CA ARG A 62 -10.34 -8.86 -6.40
C ARG A 62 -10.48 -8.56 -4.90
N ASN A 63 -9.71 -9.28 -4.08
CA ASN A 63 -9.63 -9.08 -2.63
C ASN A 63 -8.53 -8.07 -2.23
N PHE A 64 -7.77 -7.57 -3.20
CA PHE A 64 -6.75 -6.53 -3.04
C PHE A 64 -5.68 -6.84 -1.99
N PHE A 65 -5.25 -8.10 -1.85
CA PHE A 65 -4.12 -8.44 -0.99
C PHE A 65 -2.80 -8.08 -1.65
N GLY A 66 -2.29 -6.89 -1.34
CA GLY A 66 -0.96 -6.46 -1.73
C GLY A 66 -0.71 -5.98 -3.15
N PRO A 67 -1.66 -5.70 -4.07
CA PRO A 67 -1.35 -5.09 -5.37
C PRO A 67 -1.11 -3.58 -5.27
N VAL A 68 -0.51 -3.01 -6.31
CA VAL A 68 -0.58 -1.58 -6.62
C VAL A 68 -2.01 -1.25 -7.06
N ILE A 69 -2.59 -0.21 -6.48
CA ILE A 69 -3.89 0.32 -6.91
C ILE A 69 -3.70 1.58 -7.76
N GLY A 70 -4.42 1.64 -8.88
CA GLY A 70 -4.48 2.80 -9.75
C GLY A 70 -5.45 2.60 -10.93
N ARG A 71 -5.74 3.64 -11.73
CA ARG A 71 -5.16 5.00 -11.64
C ARG A 71 -5.57 5.78 -10.39
N PHE A 72 -6.69 5.44 -9.76
CA PHE A 72 -7.16 6.14 -8.57
C PHE A 72 -7.49 5.16 -7.44
N ALA A 73 -6.73 5.23 -6.35
CA ALA A 73 -6.98 4.48 -5.14
C ALA A 73 -8.22 4.99 -4.39
N ASN A 74 -8.91 4.07 -3.72
CA ASN A 74 -10.17 4.27 -3.02
C ASN A 74 -11.30 4.77 -3.95
N ARG A 75 -12.25 5.54 -3.42
CA ARG A 75 -13.55 5.81 -4.07
C ARG A 75 -13.55 7.14 -4.84
N LEU A 76 -14.18 7.11 -6.01
CA LEU A 76 -14.65 8.27 -6.78
C LEU A 76 -16.17 8.16 -7.01
N PRO A 77 -16.90 9.26 -7.17
CA PRO A 77 -18.25 9.20 -7.74
C PRO A 77 -18.15 8.66 -9.18
N ALA A 78 -18.95 7.64 -9.49
CA ALA A 78 -19.03 7.09 -10.84
C ALA A 78 -19.84 8.01 -11.77
N GLY A 79 -19.56 7.91 -13.07
CA GLY A 79 -20.17 8.69 -14.13
C GLY A 79 -19.32 9.89 -14.54
N ASN A 80 -20.00 10.88 -15.12
CA ASN A 80 -19.38 12.00 -15.80
C ASN A 80 -18.95 13.11 -14.82
N LEU A 81 -17.69 13.11 -14.41
CA LEU A 81 -17.07 14.15 -13.60
C LEU A 81 -16.57 15.28 -14.51
N LYS A 82 -17.04 16.50 -14.25
CA LYS A 82 -16.59 17.71 -14.95
C LYS A 82 -15.76 18.56 -14.00
N LEU A 83 -14.50 18.79 -14.35
CA LEU A 83 -13.55 19.51 -13.54
C LEU A 83 -13.11 20.78 -14.27
N ASP A 84 -13.26 21.92 -13.61
CA ASP A 84 -12.64 23.16 -14.08
C ASP A 84 -11.21 23.21 -13.51
N LEU A 85 -10.22 23.24 -14.40
CA LEU A 85 -8.81 23.34 -14.04
C LEU A 85 -8.44 24.80 -13.73
N ALA A 86 -7.36 24.99 -12.96
CA ALA A 86 -6.92 26.33 -12.53
C ALA A 86 -6.54 27.26 -13.71
N ASP A 87 -6.21 26.71 -14.87
CA ASP A 87 -5.90 27.45 -16.09
C ASP A 87 -7.14 27.73 -16.97
N GLY A 88 -8.34 27.39 -16.48
CA GLY A 88 -9.62 27.59 -17.17
C GLY A 88 -10.00 26.48 -18.16
N GLN A 89 -9.15 25.46 -18.35
CA GLN A 89 -9.53 24.28 -19.14
C GLN A 89 -10.55 23.41 -18.41
N ARG A 90 -11.35 22.66 -19.17
CA ARG A 90 -12.32 21.70 -18.62
C ARG A 90 -11.86 20.28 -18.89
N LEU A 91 -11.76 19.49 -17.82
CA LEU A 91 -11.49 18.07 -17.90
C LEU A 91 -12.79 17.28 -17.71
N ASN A 92 -13.02 16.32 -18.59
CA ASN A 92 -14.12 15.38 -18.48
C ASN A 92 -13.57 13.99 -18.16
N VAL A 93 -14.07 13.38 -17.09
CA VAL A 93 -13.63 12.05 -16.64
C VAL A 93 -14.88 11.19 -16.45
N ASP A 94 -15.02 10.13 -17.23
CA ASP A 94 -16.22 9.27 -17.21
C ASP A 94 -15.93 7.92 -16.56
N VAL A 95 -15.90 7.91 -15.22
CA VAL A 95 -15.46 6.73 -14.45
C VAL A 95 -16.59 5.70 -14.33
N PRO A 96 -16.36 4.44 -14.72
CA PRO A 96 -17.37 3.38 -14.61
C PRO A 96 -17.65 3.00 -13.15
N GLU A 97 -18.86 2.53 -12.87
CA GLU A 97 -19.21 2.02 -11.54
C GLU A 97 -18.46 0.72 -11.22
N PHE A 98 -17.94 0.63 -9.98
CA PHE A 98 -17.38 -0.58 -9.37
C PHE A 98 -17.54 -0.48 -7.85
N SER A 99 -18.25 -1.45 -7.25
CA SER A 99 -18.78 -1.50 -5.86
C SER A 99 -20.24 -1.04 -5.64
N ALA A 100 -21.00 -0.76 -6.71
CA ALA A 100 -22.42 -0.35 -6.71
C ALA A 100 -22.71 1.07 -6.17
N GLY A 101 -23.92 1.59 -6.43
CA GLY A 101 -24.44 2.81 -5.82
C GLY A 101 -23.90 4.13 -6.39
N GLY A 102 -23.31 4.10 -7.59
CA GLY A 102 -22.64 5.23 -8.22
C GLY A 102 -21.23 5.48 -7.69
N VAL A 103 -20.54 4.44 -7.25
CA VAL A 103 -19.14 4.50 -6.76
C VAL A 103 -18.23 3.78 -7.73
N SER A 104 -17.08 4.37 -8.03
CA SER A 104 -15.94 3.71 -8.68
C SER A 104 -14.84 3.50 -7.64
N LEU A 105 -14.55 2.25 -7.30
CA LEU A 105 -13.52 1.88 -6.33
C LEU A 105 -12.23 1.40 -7.00
N HIS A 106 -11.06 1.81 -6.47
CA HIS A 106 -9.73 1.26 -6.79
C HIS A 106 -9.46 1.12 -8.31
N GLY A 107 -9.62 2.22 -9.05
CA GLY A 107 -9.35 2.27 -10.48
C GLY A 107 -10.45 1.72 -11.39
N GLY A 108 -11.56 1.21 -10.85
CA GLY A 108 -12.73 0.75 -11.62
C GLY A 108 -12.75 -0.75 -11.88
N PRO A 109 -13.64 -1.24 -12.79
CA PRO A 109 -13.82 -2.65 -13.07
C PRO A 109 -12.64 -3.24 -13.86
N ALA A 110 -12.41 -4.54 -13.69
CA ALA A 110 -11.44 -5.28 -14.48
C ALA A 110 -11.91 -5.44 -15.95
N PRO A 111 -10.99 -5.50 -16.93
CA PRO A 111 -11.35 -5.81 -18.30
C PRO A 111 -11.81 -7.27 -18.42
N ALA A 112 -12.57 -7.58 -19.47
CA ALA A 112 -13.05 -8.94 -19.75
C ALA A 112 -11.90 -9.94 -19.99
N SER A 113 -10.76 -9.46 -20.49
CA SER A 113 -9.53 -10.22 -20.69
C SER A 113 -8.33 -9.39 -20.28
N LEU A 114 -7.31 -10.04 -19.72
CA LEU A 114 -6.03 -9.38 -19.44
C LEU A 114 -5.38 -8.90 -20.74
N SER A 115 -4.54 -7.87 -20.62
CA SER A 115 -3.66 -7.45 -21.71
C SER A 115 -2.57 -8.49 -21.96
N SER A 116 -1.89 -8.39 -23.10
CA SER A 116 -0.77 -9.28 -23.41
C SER A 116 0.32 -9.19 -22.32
N PRO A 117 0.86 -10.32 -21.82
CA PRO A 117 1.89 -10.31 -20.79
C PRO A 117 3.18 -9.59 -21.18
N ASP A 118 3.48 -9.49 -22.48
CA ASP A 118 4.70 -8.84 -23.00
C ASP A 118 4.46 -7.38 -23.45
N SER A 119 3.27 -6.83 -23.23
CA SER A 119 2.92 -5.47 -23.64
C SER A 119 3.20 -4.47 -22.52
N ILE A 120 3.88 -3.37 -22.81
CA ILE A 120 3.97 -2.23 -21.88
C ILE A 120 2.61 -1.56 -21.71
N GLU A 121 1.80 -1.50 -22.77
CA GLU A 121 0.44 -0.98 -22.67
C GLU A 121 -0.45 -2.00 -21.97
N GLN A 122 -1.07 -1.59 -20.86
CA GLN A 122 -1.95 -2.41 -20.03
C GLN A 122 -3.27 -1.68 -19.82
N LYS A 123 -4.39 -2.39 -20.00
CA LYS A 123 -5.76 -1.87 -19.80
C LYS A 123 -6.36 -2.33 -18.49
N GLY A 124 -7.14 -1.46 -17.87
CA GLY A 124 -7.88 -1.70 -16.65
C GLY A 124 -7.18 -1.17 -15.40
N PRO A 125 -7.70 -1.53 -14.21
CA PRO A 125 -7.16 -1.09 -12.95
C PRO A 125 -5.81 -1.78 -12.69
N PHE A 126 -4.92 -1.10 -11.98
CA PHE A 126 -3.51 -1.50 -11.92
C PHE A 126 -3.27 -2.80 -11.14
N ASP A 127 -4.22 -3.23 -10.30
CA ASP A 127 -4.20 -4.54 -9.65
C ASP A 127 -4.42 -5.71 -10.63
N ARG A 128 -4.85 -5.41 -11.86
CA ARG A 128 -5.08 -6.37 -12.94
C ARG A 128 -4.12 -6.20 -14.11
N ALA A 129 -3.16 -5.27 -14.00
CA ALA A 129 -2.13 -5.06 -15.00
C ALA A 129 -0.97 -6.05 -14.81
N ILE A 130 -0.32 -6.43 -15.91
CA ILE A 130 0.92 -7.20 -15.89
C ILE A 130 2.08 -6.20 -16.03
N TRP A 131 2.79 -5.97 -14.93
CA TRP A 131 3.84 -4.97 -14.86
C TRP A 131 5.14 -5.47 -15.50
N GLN A 132 5.65 -4.73 -16.48
CA GLN A 132 6.84 -5.13 -17.22
C GLN A 132 8.09 -4.79 -16.42
N HIS A 133 9.02 -5.73 -16.28
CA HIS A 133 10.33 -5.42 -15.73
C HIS A 133 11.12 -4.55 -16.71
N VAL A 134 11.71 -3.46 -16.22
CA VAL A 134 12.42 -2.48 -17.04
C VAL A 134 13.87 -2.39 -16.59
N ALA A 135 14.81 -2.44 -17.53
CA ALA A 135 16.21 -2.22 -17.25
C ALA A 135 16.48 -0.75 -16.94
N ASP A 136 17.52 -0.43 -16.17
CA ASP A 136 17.83 0.96 -15.78
C ASP A 136 17.98 1.90 -16.98
N ALA A 137 18.59 1.40 -18.06
CA ALA A 137 18.81 2.16 -19.30
C ALA A 137 17.51 2.47 -20.07
N ASP A 138 16.46 1.67 -19.86
CA ASP A 138 15.16 1.81 -20.52
C ASP A 138 14.13 2.56 -19.64
N SER A 139 14.47 2.79 -18.38
CA SER A 139 13.64 3.56 -17.46
C SER A 139 13.60 5.03 -17.87
N GLN A 140 12.40 5.58 -17.97
CA GLN A 140 12.17 6.99 -18.30
C GLN A 140 12.01 7.86 -17.06
N LEU A 141 11.74 7.25 -15.90
CA LEU A 141 11.43 7.97 -14.66
C LEU A 141 12.41 7.66 -13.52
N PHE A 142 13.23 6.63 -13.62
CA PHE A 142 14.26 6.25 -12.64
C PHE A 142 15.67 6.17 -13.24
N PHE A 143 15.89 6.76 -14.41
CA PHE A 143 17.24 6.97 -14.93
C PHE A 143 18.10 7.67 -13.87
N ASN A 144 19.29 7.14 -13.59
CA ASN A 144 20.21 7.65 -12.56
C ASN A 144 19.66 7.68 -11.13
N SER A 145 18.67 6.84 -10.79
CA SER A 145 18.12 6.76 -9.42
C SER A 145 19.11 6.22 -8.37
N GLY A 146 20.26 5.67 -8.80
CA GLY A 146 21.21 4.98 -7.93
C GLY A 146 20.83 3.52 -7.63
N TYR A 147 19.70 3.06 -8.17
CA TYR A 147 19.27 1.67 -8.10
C TYR A 147 19.63 0.92 -9.37
N THR A 148 19.74 -0.40 -9.27
CA THR A 148 20.03 -1.28 -10.40
C THR A 148 18.89 -2.26 -10.63
N SER A 149 18.46 -2.35 -11.88
CA SER A 149 17.37 -3.19 -12.38
C SER A 149 17.85 -3.91 -13.63
N GLN A 150 18.09 -5.22 -13.51
CA GLN A 150 18.62 -6.07 -14.59
C GLN A 150 17.72 -7.29 -14.79
N PRO A 151 17.06 -7.44 -15.95
CA PRO A 151 16.24 -8.61 -16.23
C PRO A 151 17.04 -9.92 -16.20
N GLY A 152 16.52 -10.94 -15.50
CA GLY A 152 17.03 -12.31 -15.61
C GLY A 152 18.33 -12.62 -14.87
N ALA A 153 18.72 -11.84 -13.86
CA ALA A 153 19.88 -12.15 -13.03
C ALA A 153 19.74 -13.50 -12.28
N GLU A 154 20.81 -14.29 -12.22
CA GLU A 154 20.84 -15.60 -11.51
C GLU A 154 20.81 -15.45 -9.98
N SER A 155 21.17 -14.27 -9.46
CA SER A 155 21.12 -13.93 -8.03
C SER A 155 20.01 -12.92 -7.75
N PRO A 156 19.34 -12.98 -6.59
CA PRO A 156 18.31 -12.00 -6.24
C PRO A 156 18.92 -10.58 -6.17
N ALA A 157 18.32 -9.65 -6.91
CA ALA A 157 18.73 -8.24 -6.92
C ALA A 157 18.24 -7.52 -5.65
N SER A 158 18.87 -6.41 -5.26
CA SER A 158 18.36 -5.58 -4.15
C SER A 158 17.24 -4.64 -4.57
N SER A 159 17.04 -4.44 -5.87
CA SER A 159 16.02 -3.55 -6.44
C SER A 159 15.53 -4.05 -7.80
N ALA A 160 14.34 -3.60 -8.19
CA ALA A 160 13.79 -3.80 -9.52
C ALA A 160 12.87 -2.64 -9.90
N ILE A 161 12.86 -2.29 -11.19
CA ILE A 161 11.98 -1.27 -11.76
C ILE A 161 10.95 -1.94 -12.65
N PHE A 162 9.68 -1.62 -12.43
CA PHE A 162 8.59 -2.12 -13.24
C PHE A 162 7.84 -0.97 -13.90
N ALA A 163 7.21 -1.22 -15.04
CA ALA A 163 6.46 -0.20 -15.76
C ALA A 163 5.20 -0.74 -16.44
N ILE A 164 4.22 0.15 -16.58
CA ILE A 164 3.07 0.00 -17.47
C ILE A 164 2.77 1.35 -18.14
N GLU A 165 2.04 1.29 -19.23
CA GLU A 165 1.40 2.43 -19.86
C GLU A 165 -0.11 2.18 -19.92
N SER A 166 -0.89 3.03 -19.26
CA SER A 166 -2.35 2.94 -19.32
C SER A 166 -2.84 3.87 -20.44
N PRO A 167 -3.62 3.37 -21.41
CA PRO A 167 -4.01 4.14 -22.60
C PRO A 167 -5.01 5.26 -22.29
N HIS A 168 -5.11 6.26 -23.16
CA HIS A 168 -6.14 7.29 -23.04
C HIS A 168 -7.55 6.67 -22.93
N GLY A 169 -8.35 7.10 -21.95
CA GLY A 169 -9.72 6.63 -21.74
C GLY A 169 -9.82 5.28 -21.03
N ASP A 170 -8.70 4.70 -20.57
CA ASP A 170 -8.71 3.46 -19.79
C ASP A 170 -9.51 3.65 -18.50
N ASN A 171 -10.59 2.86 -18.33
CA ASN A 171 -11.64 3.09 -17.30
C ASN A 171 -12.09 4.56 -17.20
N GLY A 172 -12.14 5.27 -18.33
CA GLY A 172 -12.63 6.65 -18.41
C GLY A 172 -11.63 7.73 -18.00
N TYR A 173 -10.42 7.36 -17.55
CA TYR A 173 -9.38 8.32 -17.19
C TYR A 173 -8.73 8.90 -18.45
N PRO A 174 -8.71 10.22 -18.61
CA PRO A 174 -8.16 10.85 -19.81
C PRO A 174 -6.62 10.82 -19.78
N GLY A 175 -6.04 10.84 -20.97
CA GLY A 175 -4.59 10.83 -21.16
C GLY A 175 -3.95 9.45 -21.08
N ARG A 176 -2.98 9.21 -21.94
CA ARG A 176 -2.07 8.06 -21.84
C ARG A 176 -1.07 8.33 -20.72
N LEU A 177 -0.99 7.41 -19.77
CA LEU A 177 -0.18 7.57 -18.55
C LEU A 177 0.93 6.52 -18.53
N ARG A 178 2.19 6.95 -18.42
CA ARG A 178 3.30 6.05 -18.07
C ARG A 178 3.46 6.02 -16.56
N VAL A 179 3.53 4.82 -16.00
CA VAL A 179 3.83 4.61 -14.57
C VAL A 179 5.02 3.68 -14.47
N GLU A 180 6.01 4.09 -13.68
CA GLU A 180 7.12 3.25 -13.28
C GLU A 180 7.12 3.11 -11.75
N VAL A 181 7.45 1.93 -11.27
CA VAL A 181 7.56 1.63 -9.84
C VAL A 181 8.90 1.00 -9.56
N LEU A 182 9.66 1.65 -8.69
CA LEU A 182 10.87 1.10 -8.10
C LEU A 182 10.50 0.38 -6.80
N VAL A 183 10.92 -0.87 -6.67
CA VAL A 183 10.91 -1.62 -5.42
C VAL A 183 12.34 -1.95 -5.01
N ALA A 184 12.67 -1.82 -3.72
CA ALA A 184 14.02 -2.11 -3.23
C ALA A 184 14.03 -2.61 -1.79
N VAL A 185 14.94 -3.54 -1.50
CA VAL A 185 15.38 -3.86 -0.13
C VAL A 185 16.62 -3.02 0.17
N LEU A 186 16.55 -2.26 1.25
CA LEU A 186 17.60 -1.37 1.72
C LEU A 186 18.20 -1.92 3.02
N PRO A 187 19.53 -1.83 3.21
CA PRO A 187 20.14 -2.11 4.50
C PRO A 187 19.71 -1.08 5.54
N ALA A 188 19.90 -1.41 6.81
CA ALA A 188 19.87 -0.39 7.85
C ALA A 188 20.97 0.64 7.57
N SER A 189 20.61 1.92 7.45
CA SER A 189 21.57 3.00 7.24
C SER A 189 22.40 3.20 8.50
N ALA A 190 23.72 3.09 8.39
CA ALA A 190 24.65 3.37 9.49
C ALA A 190 24.88 4.89 9.70
N ALA A 191 24.13 5.75 9.00
CA ALA A 191 24.30 7.21 9.07
C ALA A 191 24.01 7.76 10.47
N THR A 192 23.12 7.12 11.25
CA THR A 192 22.89 7.42 12.67
C THR A 192 22.60 6.15 13.48
N GLU A 193 23.01 6.11 14.75
CA GLU A 193 22.73 4.96 15.65
C GLU A 193 21.22 4.70 15.78
N GLY A 194 20.38 5.75 15.76
CA GLY A 194 18.92 5.65 15.85
C GLY A 194 18.23 4.98 14.67
N GLU A 195 18.89 4.88 13.51
CA GLU A 195 18.41 4.16 12.32
C GLU A 195 18.75 2.66 12.35
N THR A 196 19.68 2.25 13.22
CA THR A 196 20.11 0.85 13.35
C THR A 196 19.63 0.21 14.65
N ARG A 197 19.49 0.99 15.74
CA ARG A 197 19.01 0.56 17.04
C ARG A 197 18.06 1.57 17.65
N SER A 198 17.01 1.06 18.29
CA SER A 198 16.05 1.83 19.06
C SER A 198 15.82 1.14 20.41
N PRO A 199 15.87 1.87 21.54
CA PRO A 199 15.49 1.31 22.83
C PRO A 199 14.05 0.78 22.85
N LEU A 200 13.18 1.35 22.00
CA LEU A 200 11.77 0.99 21.91
C LEU A 200 11.48 -0.08 20.85
N LEU A 201 12.22 -0.09 19.73
CA LEU A 201 11.91 -0.96 18.58
C LEU A 201 12.90 -2.13 18.42
N GLY A 202 14.07 -2.07 19.06
CA GLY A 202 15.12 -3.07 18.91
C GLY A 202 16.10 -2.74 17.79
N THR A 203 16.60 -3.77 17.11
CA THR A 203 17.55 -3.65 15.99
C THR A 203 16.81 -3.60 14.66
N SER A 204 17.26 -2.76 13.72
CA SER A 204 16.68 -2.74 12.37
C SER A 204 17.07 -3.97 11.58
N GLU A 205 16.09 -4.59 10.94
CA GLU A 205 16.25 -5.73 10.03
C GLU A 205 16.48 -5.27 8.57
N GLY A 206 16.46 -3.96 8.32
CA GLY A 206 16.44 -3.35 6.99
C GLY A 206 15.06 -2.79 6.62
N SER A 207 14.96 -2.27 5.40
CA SER A 207 13.75 -1.58 4.92
C SER A 207 13.34 -2.05 3.54
N PHE A 208 12.05 -2.00 3.25
CA PHE A 208 11.50 -2.18 1.91
C PHE A 208 10.93 -0.85 1.39
N LEU A 209 11.45 -0.39 0.27
CA LEU A 209 11.02 0.81 -0.45
C LEU A 209 10.09 0.43 -1.59
N ILE A 210 9.01 1.19 -1.73
CA ILE A 210 8.21 1.26 -2.95
C ILE A 210 8.12 2.72 -3.36
N ARG A 211 8.41 3.03 -4.61
CA ARG A 211 8.35 4.39 -5.14
C ARG A 211 7.68 4.41 -6.50
N TYR A 212 6.63 5.19 -6.60
CA TYR A 212 5.83 5.38 -7.80
C TYR A 212 6.24 6.68 -8.48
N ARG A 213 6.58 6.60 -9.76
CA ARG A 213 6.67 7.77 -10.63
C ARG A 213 5.72 7.64 -11.81
N ALA A 214 5.07 8.73 -12.19
CA ALA A 214 4.21 8.74 -13.37
C ALA A 214 4.25 10.06 -14.12
N LYS A 215 4.00 10.00 -15.44
CA LYS A 215 3.85 11.17 -16.30
C LYS A 215 2.81 10.92 -17.40
N ILE A 216 2.13 11.98 -17.81
CA ILE A 216 1.25 11.99 -18.99
C ILE A 216 2.12 11.95 -20.25
N LEU A 217 1.75 11.11 -21.23
CA LEU A 217 2.47 10.93 -22.49
C LEU A 217 1.86 11.67 -23.68
N ASP A 218 0.59 12.07 -23.59
CA ASP A 218 -0.14 12.75 -24.66
C ASP A 218 -0.56 14.17 -24.26
N ASP A 219 -1.45 14.79 -25.06
CA ASP A 219 -1.74 16.22 -24.99
C ASP A 219 -2.91 16.58 -24.05
N VAL A 220 -3.29 15.70 -23.12
CA VAL A 220 -4.31 16.07 -22.11
C VAL A 220 -3.73 17.04 -21.08
N ALA A 221 -4.54 18.00 -20.63
CA ALA A 221 -4.13 18.97 -19.61
C ALA A 221 -3.84 18.33 -18.24
N ALA A 222 -4.62 17.32 -17.83
CA ALA A 222 -4.46 16.61 -16.57
C ALA A 222 -5.17 15.24 -16.56
N THR A 223 -4.86 14.40 -15.57
CA THR A 223 -5.61 13.18 -15.23
C THR A 223 -5.68 13.01 -13.70
N PRO A 224 -6.81 12.55 -13.14
CA PRO A 224 -6.82 12.05 -11.77
C PRO A 224 -5.81 10.90 -11.62
N LEU A 225 -5.03 10.94 -10.55
CA LEU A 225 -4.03 9.93 -10.22
C LEU A 225 -3.79 9.90 -8.70
N ASN A 226 -4.03 8.74 -8.09
CA ASN A 226 -3.68 8.50 -6.69
C ASN A 226 -3.25 7.03 -6.57
N LEU A 227 -1.96 6.80 -6.39
CA LEU A 227 -1.38 5.46 -6.33
C LEU A 227 -1.11 5.06 -4.88
N THR A 228 -1.32 3.78 -4.59
CA THR A 228 -0.99 3.19 -3.29
C THR A 228 -0.69 1.70 -3.44
N GLN A 229 -0.05 1.12 -2.42
CA GLN A 229 0.02 -0.32 -2.25
C GLN A 229 -1.08 -0.77 -1.29
N HIS A 230 -1.91 -1.72 -1.70
CA HIS A 230 -2.93 -2.29 -0.81
C HIS A 230 -2.40 -3.49 -0.01
N TRP A 231 -1.21 -3.35 0.59
CA TRP A 231 -0.56 -4.38 1.39
C TRP A 231 -1.11 -4.49 2.82
N GLY A 232 -1.30 -5.75 3.26
CA GLY A 232 -1.83 -6.11 4.56
C GLY A 232 -0.79 -6.76 5.44
N PHE A 233 -0.69 -6.29 6.68
CA PHE A 233 0.32 -6.75 7.63
C PHE A 233 -0.28 -7.59 8.75
N ASN A 234 0.45 -8.63 9.15
CA ASN A 234 0.23 -9.35 10.39
C ASN A 234 1.59 -9.76 11.00
N LEU A 235 1.94 -9.12 12.11
CA LEU A 235 3.23 -9.28 12.78
C LEU A 235 3.29 -10.46 13.77
N SER A 236 2.21 -11.25 13.90
CA SER A 236 2.15 -12.39 14.83
C SER A 236 1.69 -13.70 14.19
N SER A 237 1.10 -13.69 12.99
CA SER A 237 0.56 -14.90 12.32
C SER A 237 1.61 -15.98 12.05
N SER A 238 2.84 -15.58 11.71
CA SER A 238 3.96 -16.51 11.47
C SER A 238 4.61 -17.05 12.75
N SER A 239 4.29 -16.49 13.91
CA SER A 239 4.97 -16.81 15.17
C SER A 239 4.55 -18.16 15.73
N THR A 240 5.53 -18.91 16.24
CA THR A 240 5.31 -20.17 16.96
C THR A 240 5.11 -19.97 18.47
N LYS A 241 5.30 -18.74 19.00
CA LYS A 241 5.12 -18.44 20.41
C LYS A 241 3.67 -18.72 20.86
N PRO A 242 3.43 -19.41 22.00
CA PRO A 242 2.09 -19.71 22.48
C PRO A 242 1.17 -18.48 22.60
N GLU A 243 1.72 -17.35 23.05
CA GLU A 243 1.00 -16.09 23.20
C GLU A 243 0.52 -15.56 21.85
N ALA A 244 1.35 -15.66 20.81
CA ALA A 244 0.97 -15.24 19.45
C ALA A 244 -0.06 -16.19 18.84
N ARG A 245 0.08 -17.50 19.08
CA ARG A 245 -0.91 -18.50 18.64
C ARG A 245 -2.29 -18.27 19.28
N SER A 246 -2.33 -17.76 20.51
CA SER A 246 -3.57 -17.38 21.20
C SER A 246 -4.34 -16.23 20.52
N GLU A 247 -3.68 -15.44 19.68
CA GLU A 247 -4.30 -14.36 18.88
C GLU A 247 -5.06 -14.91 17.65
N GLN A 248 -4.97 -16.21 17.37
CA GLN A 248 -5.75 -16.89 16.33
C GLN A 248 -5.58 -16.30 14.92
N GLY A 249 -4.40 -15.74 14.62
CA GLY A 249 -4.09 -15.13 13.33
C GLY A 249 -4.74 -13.75 13.15
N ARG A 250 -5.17 -13.10 14.23
CA ARG A 250 -5.85 -11.80 14.18
C ARG A 250 -4.96 -10.67 14.64
N ILE A 251 -5.24 -9.47 14.14
CA ILE A 251 -4.47 -8.25 14.43
C ILE A 251 -4.99 -7.47 15.66
N ASP A 252 -5.91 -8.03 16.43
CA ASP A 252 -6.62 -7.33 17.51
C ASP A 252 -5.67 -6.72 18.57
N LYS A 253 -4.53 -7.39 18.80
CA LYS A 253 -3.50 -6.98 19.77
C LYS A 253 -2.39 -6.11 19.19
N HIS A 254 -2.39 -5.84 17.89
CA HIS A 254 -1.38 -4.95 17.30
C HIS A 254 -1.57 -3.54 17.82
N ILE A 255 -0.45 -2.85 18.05
CA ILE A 255 -0.42 -1.46 18.48
C ILE A 255 -0.08 -0.60 17.27
N VAL A 256 -0.92 0.40 17.00
CA VAL A 256 -0.74 1.33 15.88
C VAL A 256 -0.51 2.73 16.43
N GLN A 257 0.46 3.44 15.87
CA GLN A 257 0.69 4.85 16.13
C GLN A 257 0.84 5.63 14.83
N LEU A 258 0.16 6.77 14.71
CA LEU A 258 0.33 7.72 13.62
C LEU A 258 1.14 8.93 14.07
N TYR A 259 2.02 9.42 13.20
CA TYR A 259 2.87 10.58 13.44
C TYR A 259 2.48 11.69 12.44
N PRO A 260 1.75 12.73 12.87
CA PRO A 260 1.40 13.85 11.98
C PRO A 260 2.65 14.64 11.61
N VAL A 261 2.60 15.30 10.43
CA VAL A 261 3.68 16.21 9.98
C VAL A 261 3.86 17.38 10.96
N ASP A 262 2.74 17.92 11.43
CA ASP A 262 2.70 19.01 12.42
C ASP A 262 1.92 18.53 13.66
N PRO A 263 2.61 18.23 14.77
CA PRO A 263 1.96 17.81 16.02
C PRO A 263 0.91 18.79 16.54
N ALA A 264 1.02 20.09 16.24
CA ALA A 264 0.02 21.07 16.64
C ALA A 264 -1.28 20.96 15.84
N LYS A 265 -1.21 20.50 14.59
CA LYS A 265 -2.41 20.20 13.77
C LYS A 265 -3.00 18.83 14.10
N GLY A 266 -2.16 17.88 14.50
CA GLY A 266 -2.56 16.51 14.80
C GLY A 266 -2.99 15.74 13.56
N VAL A 267 -3.45 14.50 13.77
CA VAL A 267 -4.05 13.69 12.71
C VAL A 267 -5.55 13.97 12.64
N LYS A 268 -6.11 14.07 11.43
CA LYS A 268 -7.55 14.18 11.18
C LYS A 268 -8.06 12.95 10.43
N ARG A 269 -9.37 12.77 10.40
CA ARG A 269 -10.05 11.77 9.54
C ARG A 269 -10.77 12.47 8.41
N LEU A 270 -10.78 11.87 7.22
CA LEU A 270 -11.57 12.36 6.10
C LEU A 270 -13.07 12.14 6.37
N GLY A 271 -13.89 13.19 6.21
CA GLY A 271 -15.35 13.08 6.28
C GLY A 271 -15.89 12.38 5.02
N LEU A 272 -16.92 11.54 5.21
CA LEU A 272 -17.49 10.71 4.15
C LEU A 272 -19.00 10.89 4.09
N ASP A 273 -19.56 10.84 2.88
CA ASP A 273 -20.99 10.77 2.65
C ASP A 273 -21.56 9.35 2.84
N ALA A 274 -22.87 9.18 2.62
CA ALA A 274 -23.55 7.89 2.76
C ALA A 274 -23.08 6.81 1.76
N LYS A 275 -22.31 7.18 0.73
CA LYS A 275 -21.70 6.27 -0.25
C LYS A 275 -20.22 6.02 0.04
N MET A 276 -19.73 6.49 1.19
CA MET A 276 -18.33 6.42 1.59
C MET A 276 -17.40 7.22 0.66
N ILE A 277 -17.92 8.23 -0.06
CA ILE A 277 -17.13 9.17 -0.85
C ILE A 277 -16.78 10.38 0.04
N ALA A 278 -15.60 10.97 -0.12
CA ALA A 278 -15.25 12.15 0.68
C ALA A 278 -16.23 13.30 0.43
N ASP A 279 -16.68 13.95 1.50
CA ASP A 279 -17.65 15.05 1.43
C ASP A 279 -16.99 16.44 1.42
N GLY A 280 -15.65 16.48 1.46
CA GLY A 280 -14.86 17.70 1.53
C GLY A 280 -14.55 18.18 2.94
N THR A 281 -15.00 17.47 3.99
CA THR A 281 -14.74 17.81 5.38
C THR A 281 -13.60 16.98 5.98
N VAL A 282 -13.02 17.48 7.07
CA VAL A 282 -12.09 16.73 7.92
C VAL A 282 -12.59 16.74 9.35
N ILE A 283 -12.48 15.61 10.02
CA ILE A 283 -13.00 15.35 11.36
C ILE A 283 -11.82 15.30 12.33
N ASP A 284 -11.94 16.06 13.42
CA ASP A 284 -10.96 16.08 14.50
C ASP A 284 -11.04 14.81 15.35
N LEU A 285 -9.91 14.16 15.58
CA LEU A 285 -9.82 12.93 16.38
C LEU A 285 -9.72 13.17 17.88
N SER A 286 -9.51 14.41 18.32
CA SER A 286 -9.41 14.77 19.75
C SER A 286 -10.73 14.59 20.51
N LYS A 287 -11.84 14.40 19.79
CA LYS A 287 -13.17 14.15 20.35
C LYS A 287 -13.64 12.75 19.94
N PRO A 288 -14.43 12.07 20.80
CA PRO A 288 -15.17 10.90 20.36
C PRO A 288 -16.04 11.22 19.15
N ASP A 289 -16.27 10.23 18.30
CA ASP A 289 -17.27 10.33 17.24
C ASP A 289 -18.70 10.34 17.82
N ASP A 290 -19.70 10.43 16.93
CA ASP A 290 -21.12 10.47 17.33
C ASP A 290 -21.58 9.19 18.06
N GLU A 291 -20.83 8.09 17.95
CA GLU A 291 -21.06 6.84 18.69
C GLU A 291 -20.25 6.77 20.00
N GLY A 292 -19.56 7.85 20.37
CA GLY A 292 -18.73 7.92 21.57
C GLY A 292 -17.41 7.15 21.46
N GLN A 293 -17.03 6.72 20.26
CA GLN A 293 -15.85 5.91 20.00
C GLN A 293 -14.65 6.79 19.64
N ARG A 294 -13.44 6.31 19.93
CA ARG A 294 -12.21 7.07 19.71
C ARG A 294 -11.24 6.31 18.82
N HIS A 295 -10.62 7.05 17.90
CA HIS A 295 -9.60 6.50 17.03
C HIS A 295 -8.21 6.53 17.68
N ASP A 296 -7.86 7.58 18.44
CA ASP A 296 -6.66 7.75 19.28
C ASP A 296 -5.33 7.20 18.72
N TRP A 297 -5.14 7.20 17.40
CA TRP A 297 -3.92 6.65 16.78
C TRP A 297 -2.68 7.49 17.02
N ASP A 298 -2.82 8.77 17.35
CA ASP A 298 -1.72 9.69 17.65
C ASP A 298 -1.38 9.73 19.15
N ALA A 299 -1.95 8.84 19.97
CA ALA A 299 -1.57 8.68 21.36
C ALA A 299 -0.05 8.38 21.50
N PRO A 300 0.65 8.89 22.55
CA PRO A 300 2.11 8.78 22.68
C PRO A 300 2.66 7.35 22.60
N ASP A 301 1.93 6.36 23.11
CA ASP A 301 2.33 4.95 23.07
C ASP A 301 1.65 4.17 21.93
N GLY A 302 0.86 4.84 21.10
CA GLY A 302 -0.06 4.22 20.15
C GLY A 302 -1.27 3.60 20.82
N LYS A 303 -2.10 2.95 20.00
CA LYS A 303 -3.36 2.32 20.40
C LYS A 303 -3.39 0.87 19.95
N VAL A 304 -3.80 -0.01 20.86
CA VAL A 304 -4.16 -1.41 20.53
C VAL A 304 -5.41 -1.40 19.66
N ILE A 305 -5.40 -2.12 18.54
CA ILE A 305 -6.49 -2.08 17.55
C ILE A 305 -7.85 -2.36 18.19
N ASP A 306 -7.97 -3.37 19.06
CA ASP A 306 -9.25 -3.73 19.68
C ASP A 306 -9.68 -2.85 20.86
N HIS A 307 -8.77 -2.06 21.45
CA HIS A 307 -9.12 -1.19 22.58
C HIS A 307 -9.97 -0.01 22.11
N GLY A 308 -11.21 0.09 22.60
CA GLY A 308 -12.14 1.15 22.18
C GLY A 308 -12.47 1.12 20.68
N ARG A 309 -12.38 -0.07 20.05
CA ARG A 309 -12.63 -0.27 18.62
C ARG A 309 -14.04 0.13 18.22
N LEU A 310 -14.17 0.62 16.99
CA LEU A 310 -15.46 0.97 16.43
C LEU A 310 -16.32 -0.28 16.23
N SER A 311 -17.64 -0.14 16.36
CA SER A 311 -18.58 -1.26 16.13
C SER A 311 -18.45 -1.85 14.71
N SER A 312 -18.22 -0.99 13.72
CA SER A 312 -17.95 -1.29 12.31
C SER A 312 -16.49 -1.64 12.01
N GLY A 313 -15.61 -1.51 13.01
CA GLY A 313 -14.16 -1.61 12.86
C GLY A 313 -13.55 -0.43 12.10
N TYR A 314 -12.37 -0.64 11.50
CA TYR A 314 -11.64 0.44 10.82
C TYR A 314 -11.63 0.23 9.31
N ASP A 315 -12.19 1.20 8.58
CA ASP A 315 -12.01 1.45 7.14
C ASP A 315 -12.04 2.98 6.91
N HIS A 316 -10.99 3.67 7.37
CA HIS A 316 -10.97 5.14 7.39
C HIS A 316 -9.67 5.71 6.84
N PHE A 317 -9.78 6.87 6.19
CA PHE A 317 -8.64 7.66 5.76
C PHE A 317 -8.24 8.68 6.83
N TYR A 318 -6.99 8.63 7.24
CA TYR A 318 -6.39 9.58 8.17
C TYR A 318 -5.47 10.51 7.41
N VAL A 319 -5.55 11.81 7.69
CA VAL A 319 -4.88 12.87 6.95
C VAL A 319 -4.12 13.80 7.90
N TRP A 320 -2.91 14.17 7.49
CA TRP A 320 -2.04 15.13 8.19
C TRP A 320 -1.56 16.26 7.28
N GLY A 321 -1.92 16.20 5.99
CA GLY A 321 -1.60 17.22 5.00
C GLY A 321 -0.26 17.00 4.31
N PRO A 322 0.12 17.91 3.39
CA PRO A 322 1.33 17.75 2.60
C PRO A 322 2.60 17.69 3.46
N ALA A 323 3.54 16.84 3.07
CA ALA A 323 4.78 16.58 3.80
C ALA A 323 5.82 17.73 3.78
N GLY A 324 5.45 18.92 3.27
CA GLY A 324 6.18 20.19 3.37
C GLY A 324 7.72 20.11 3.30
N GLY A 325 8.29 20.01 2.10
CA GLY A 325 9.75 20.06 1.91
C GLY A 325 10.48 18.72 2.07
N LEU A 326 9.75 17.61 2.18
CA LEU A 326 10.26 16.27 1.84
C LEU A 326 10.36 16.20 0.31
N ALA A 327 11.53 16.57 -0.22
CA ALA A 327 11.78 16.52 -1.65
C ALA A 327 11.65 15.09 -2.15
N SER A 328 11.22 14.93 -3.39
CA SER A 328 11.19 13.62 -4.02
C SER A 328 12.61 13.07 -4.24
N SER A 329 13.65 13.88 -4.36
CA SER A 329 14.95 13.46 -4.89
C SER A 329 15.90 12.72 -3.95
N ASP A 330 15.77 12.83 -2.61
CA ASP A 330 16.90 12.53 -1.74
C ASP A 330 16.73 11.19 -1.02
N ALA A 331 17.60 10.22 -1.35
CA ALA A 331 17.71 8.94 -0.65
C ALA A 331 17.92 9.10 0.87
N ALA A 332 18.46 10.25 1.30
CA ALA A 332 18.67 10.61 2.70
C ALA A 332 17.36 10.68 3.53
N ASP A 333 16.21 10.90 2.89
CA ASP A 333 14.94 11.08 3.60
C ASP A 333 14.10 9.81 3.73
N LEU A 334 14.44 8.74 2.99
CA LEU A 334 13.56 7.58 2.83
C LEU A 334 13.28 6.84 4.15
N CYS A 335 14.16 6.95 5.15
CA CYS A 335 13.95 6.43 6.52
C CYS A 335 14.15 7.51 7.60
N HIS A 336 14.20 8.78 7.22
CA HIS A 336 14.48 9.86 8.18
C HIS A 336 13.26 10.14 9.07
N GLU A 337 13.48 10.52 10.33
CA GLU A 337 12.41 10.75 11.32
C GLU A 337 11.33 11.73 10.84
N ARG A 338 11.74 12.82 10.16
CA ARG A 338 10.84 13.82 9.56
C ARG A 338 9.81 13.23 8.58
N ALA A 339 10.12 12.08 7.98
CA ALA A 339 9.26 11.36 7.05
C ALA A 339 8.42 10.25 7.71
N ARG A 340 8.64 9.95 9.00
CA ARG A 340 7.90 8.90 9.71
C ARG A 340 6.43 9.28 9.84
N ARG A 341 5.54 8.37 9.47
CA ARG A 341 4.08 8.58 9.49
C ARG A 341 3.32 7.55 10.30
N MET A 342 3.87 6.35 10.45
CA MET A 342 3.18 5.28 11.17
C MET A 342 4.16 4.31 11.84
N ARG A 343 3.72 3.70 12.93
CA ARG A 343 4.32 2.51 13.53
C ARG A 343 3.24 1.45 13.76
N VAL A 344 3.56 0.20 13.49
CA VAL A 344 2.77 -0.97 13.88
C VAL A 344 3.65 -1.91 14.70
N THR A 345 3.19 -2.36 15.85
CA THR A 345 3.95 -3.23 16.75
C THR A 345 3.13 -4.43 17.18
N SER A 346 3.76 -5.59 17.30
CA SER A 346 3.25 -6.72 18.10
C SER A 346 4.19 -6.94 19.28
N ASP A 347 3.72 -6.62 20.49
CA ASP A 347 4.49 -6.87 21.71
C ASP A 347 4.77 -8.36 21.92
N THR A 348 3.86 -9.21 21.45
CA THR A 348 3.95 -10.67 21.54
C THR A 348 5.16 -11.23 20.78
N THR A 349 5.42 -10.70 19.58
CA THR A 349 6.58 -11.13 18.79
C THR A 349 7.81 -10.28 19.01
N GLY A 350 7.65 -9.04 19.50
CA GLY A 350 8.72 -8.05 19.58
C GLY A 350 9.05 -7.41 18.24
N ILE A 351 8.18 -7.61 17.24
CA ILE A 351 8.34 -7.05 15.89
C ILE A 351 7.64 -5.70 15.82
N SER A 352 8.34 -4.73 15.25
CA SER A 352 7.78 -3.43 14.89
C SER A 352 8.07 -3.09 13.44
N LEU A 353 7.11 -2.43 12.80
CA LEU A 353 7.27 -1.79 11.50
C LEU A 353 7.12 -0.28 11.67
N THR A 354 8.03 0.50 11.10
CA THR A 354 7.85 1.94 10.93
C THR A 354 7.69 2.26 9.45
N PHE A 355 6.77 3.16 9.14
CA PHE A 355 6.49 3.60 7.78
C PHE A 355 6.87 5.07 7.61
N HIS A 356 7.58 5.34 6.53
CA HIS A 356 8.01 6.67 6.12
C HIS A 356 7.42 6.96 4.75
N SER A 357 6.89 8.17 4.55
CA SER A 357 6.27 8.55 3.28
C SER A 357 6.19 10.06 3.10
N ASN A 358 6.21 10.50 1.84
CA ASN A 358 5.90 11.87 1.45
C ASN A 358 4.39 12.12 1.20
N GLN A 359 3.53 11.10 1.33
CA GLN A 359 2.10 11.22 1.09
C GLN A 359 1.36 11.90 2.25
N ALA A 360 0.19 12.47 1.95
CA ALA A 360 -0.55 13.37 2.84
C ALA A 360 -1.45 12.67 3.87
N GLY A 361 -1.64 11.36 3.73
CA GLY A 361 -2.46 10.55 4.61
C GLY A 361 -2.30 9.05 4.34
N THR A 362 -3.08 8.25 5.06
CA THR A 362 -3.17 6.80 4.88
C THR A 362 -4.59 6.31 5.12
N GLN A 363 -5.06 5.37 4.29
CA GLN A 363 -6.17 4.49 4.68
C GLN A 363 -5.64 3.49 5.72
N ILE A 364 -6.43 3.23 6.76
CA ILE A 364 -6.28 2.04 7.60
C ILE A 364 -7.55 1.22 7.47
N TYR A 365 -7.40 -0.01 6.99
CA TYR A 365 -8.49 -0.98 6.89
C TYR A 365 -8.10 -2.30 7.57
N CYS A 366 -8.86 -2.70 8.59
CA CYS A 366 -8.56 -3.90 9.40
C CYS A 366 -9.23 -5.17 8.86
N THR A 367 -9.37 -5.31 7.53
CA THR A 367 -9.98 -6.48 6.87
C THR A 367 -11.38 -6.85 7.38
N GLU A 368 -12.17 -5.87 7.83
CA GLU A 368 -13.50 -6.11 8.40
C GLU A 368 -14.52 -6.68 7.40
N GLY A 369 -14.31 -6.48 6.10
CA GLY A 369 -15.14 -7.02 5.01
C GLY A 369 -14.77 -8.45 4.59
N GLN A 370 -13.72 -9.05 5.16
CA GLN A 370 -13.43 -10.47 4.94
C GLN A 370 -14.40 -11.37 5.73
N PRO A 371 -14.68 -12.61 5.28
CA PRO A 371 -15.52 -13.54 6.02
C PRO A 371 -15.00 -13.77 7.45
N PRO A 372 -15.89 -13.96 8.46
CA PRO A 372 -15.46 -14.33 9.80
C PRO A 372 -14.70 -15.66 9.78
N ALA A 373 -13.74 -15.82 10.70
CA ALA A 373 -13.03 -17.09 10.83
C ALA A 373 -13.97 -18.20 11.33
N PRO A 374 -13.89 -19.44 10.79
CA PRO A 374 -13.00 -19.88 9.72
C PRO A 374 -13.45 -19.35 8.33
N ALA A 375 -12.56 -18.66 7.63
CA ALA A 375 -12.88 -18.03 6.35
C ALA A 375 -12.67 -19.01 5.18
N PRO A 376 -13.67 -19.24 4.31
CA PRO A 376 -13.50 -20.05 3.11
C PRO A 376 -12.52 -19.39 2.12
N ALA A 377 -11.54 -20.13 1.61
CA ALA A 377 -10.51 -19.62 0.70
C ALA A 377 -11.10 -18.98 -0.57
N ASP A 378 -12.13 -19.61 -1.15
CA ASP A 378 -12.86 -19.13 -2.34
C ASP A 378 -13.60 -17.79 -2.11
N LYS A 379 -13.82 -17.42 -0.84
CA LYS A 379 -14.48 -16.16 -0.45
C LYS A 379 -13.55 -15.15 0.21
N SER A 380 -12.26 -15.47 0.33
CA SER A 380 -11.28 -14.64 1.05
C SER A 380 -9.95 -14.49 0.29
N GLY A 381 -10.01 -14.61 -1.04
CA GLY A 381 -8.88 -14.31 -1.92
C GLY A 381 -7.84 -15.41 -2.04
N GLY A 382 -8.19 -16.66 -1.72
CA GLY A 382 -7.30 -17.83 -1.83
C GLY A 382 -6.96 -18.44 -0.47
N GLU A 383 -6.20 -19.52 -0.49
CA GLU A 383 -5.75 -20.17 0.75
C GLU A 383 -4.73 -19.29 1.48
N MET A 384 -4.81 -19.22 2.82
CA MET A 384 -3.81 -18.53 3.62
C MET A 384 -2.43 -19.20 3.48
N LYS A 385 -1.36 -18.42 3.62
CA LYS A 385 0.01 -18.92 3.54
C LYS A 385 0.31 -20.01 4.56
N TYR A 386 1.11 -20.99 4.18
CA TYR A 386 1.53 -22.09 5.07
C TYR A 386 2.13 -21.57 6.38
N VAL A 387 2.98 -20.54 6.30
CA VAL A 387 3.62 -19.94 7.47
C VAL A 387 2.65 -19.25 8.43
N HIS A 388 1.47 -18.84 7.97
CA HIS A 388 0.43 -18.22 8.79
C HIS A 388 -0.54 -19.24 9.42
N ARG A 389 -0.47 -20.50 9.01
CA ARG A 389 -1.29 -21.58 9.56
C ARG A 389 -0.81 -21.96 10.96
N ARG A 390 -1.76 -22.41 11.78
CA ARG A 390 -1.58 -22.95 13.14
C ARG A 390 -1.43 -24.47 13.17
N ASN A 391 -1.47 -25.12 12.00
CA ASN A 391 -1.35 -26.57 11.84
C ASN A 391 -2.47 -27.35 12.55
N VAL A 392 -3.68 -26.79 12.59
CA VAL A 392 -4.88 -27.52 13.03
C VAL A 392 -5.58 -28.17 11.83
N GLU A 393 -6.23 -29.30 12.04
CA GLU A 393 -6.91 -30.05 10.97
C GLU A 393 -7.94 -29.18 10.24
N GLY A 394 -7.94 -29.22 8.90
CA GLY A 394 -8.86 -28.45 8.05
C GLY A 394 -8.44 -27.00 7.76
N GLU A 395 -7.45 -26.45 8.48
CA GLU A 395 -6.98 -25.07 8.25
C GLU A 395 -6.30 -24.88 6.89
N GLY A 396 -5.78 -25.96 6.31
CA GLY A 396 -5.09 -25.92 5.04
C GLY A 396 -5.93 -25.47 3.85
N LYS A 397 -7.27 -25.41 4.00
CA LYS A 397 -8.22 -24.93 2.97
C LYS A 397 -8.88 -23.60 3.33
N LEU A 398 -8.45 -22.98 4.43
CA LEU A 398 -9.00 -21.70 4.87
C LEU A 398 -8.20 -20.55 4.24
N GLY A 399 -8.88 -19.43 4.03
CA GLY A 399 -8.26 -18.18 3.59
C GLY A 399 -8.15 -17.15 4.71
N ASN A 400 -7.84 -15.92 4.32
CA ASN A 400 -7.56 -14.83 5.25
C ASN A 400 -8.87 -14.20 5.75
N GLY A 401 -9.23 -14.47 7.01
CA GLY A 401 -10.51 -14.02 7.58
C GLY A 401 -10.54 -12.57 8.05
N GLN A 402 -11.67 -12.19 8.64
CA GLN A 402 -11.87 -10.89 9.26
C GLN A 402 -10.78 -10.57 10.29
N ARG A 403 -10.19 -9.38 10.20
CA ARG A 403 -9.05 -8.93 11.04
C ARG A 403 -7.82 -9.83 10.94
N SER A 404 -7.60 -10.48 9.80
CA SER A 404 -6.35 -11.19 9.54
C SER A 404 -5.19 -10.24 9.24
N ALA A 405 -5.48 -9.02 8.76
CA ALA A 405 -4.48 -8.02 8.41
C ALA A 405 -4.92 -6.59 8.72
N ILE A 406 -3.94 -5.73 8.98
CA ILE A 406 -4.08 -4.27 8.87
C ILE A 406 -3.57 -3.84 7.49
N MET A 407 -4.47 -3.34 6.66
CA MET A 407 -4.16 -2.75 5.35
C MET A 407 -3.77 -1.29 5.54
N ILE A 408 -2.66 -0.89 4.92
CA ILE A 408 -2.07 0.45 5.09
C ILE A 408 -1.82 1.05 3.72
N GLU A 409 -2.68 1.99 3.32
CA GLU A 409 -2.62 2.59 1.98
C GLU A 409 -2.29 4.08 2.06
N PHE A 410 -1.01 4.41 1.94
CA PHE A 410 -0.59 5.82 1.87
C PHE A 410 -1.10 6.47 0.58
N GLY A 411 -1.58 7.70 0.69
CA GLY A 411 -2.33 8.35 -0.39
C GLY A 411 -2.51 9.85 -0.20
N ALA A 412 -3.04 10.51 -1.23
CA ALA A 412 -3.74 11.77 -1.06
C ALA A 412 -5.18 11.51 -0.55
N PRO A 413 -5.84 12.50 0.08
CA PRO A 413 -7.25 12.38 0.45
C PRO A 413 -8.11 11.95 -0.74
N HIS A 414 -8.93 10.92 -0.53
CA HIS A 414 -9.78 10.34 -1.57
C HIS A 414 -10.65 11.44 -2.21
N CYS A 415 -10.71 11.42 -3.54
CA CYS A 415 -11.37 12.43 -4.38
C CYS A 415 -11.09 13.90 -3.98
N GLY A 416 -9.96 14.19 -3.33
CA GLY A 416 -9.67 15.51 -2.76
C GLY A 416 -9.62 16.64 -3.78
N PHE A 417 -9.30 16.34 -5.04
CA PHE A 417 -9.32 17.30 -6.15
C PHE A 417 -10.74 17.81 -6.50
N LEU A 418 -11.81 17.16 -6.01
CA LEU A 418 -13.20 17.60 -6.15
C LEU A 418 -13.60 18.66 -5.11
N HIS A 419 -12.79 18.85 -4.06
CA HIS A 419 -13.15 19.69 -2.91
C HIS A 419 -12.02 20.68 -2.59
N SER A 420 -12.23 21.96 -2.89
CA SER A 420 -11.23 23.02 -2.59
C SER A 420 -10.89 23.11 -1.10
N SER A 421 -11.81 22.77 -0.20
CA SER A 421 -11.58 22.70 1.25
C SER A 421 -10.49 21.68 1.65
N LEU A 422 -10.24 20.67 0.81
CA LEU A 422 -9.21 19.64 1.02
C LEU A 422 -7.85 20.00 0.41
N GLU A 423 -7.72 21.14 -0.29
CA GLU A 423 -6.45 21.55 -0.92
C GLU A 423 -5.32 21.66 0.11
N GLN A 424 -5.58 22.32 1.24
CA GLN A 424 -4.62 22.44 2.37
C GLN A 424 -4.22 21.09 2.99
N TRP A 425 -5.00 20.04 2.74
CA TRP A 425 -4.78 18.68 3.22
C TRP A 425 -4.15 17.77 2.14
N GLY A 426 -3.74 18.34 1.01
CA GLY A 426 -3.14 17.61 -0.10
C GLY A 426 -4.14 17.07 -1.12
N GLY A 427 -5.40 17.53 -1.11
CA GLY A 427 -6.41 17.08 -2.08
C GLY A 427 -6.02 17.31 -3.54
N GLY A 428 -5.34 18.42 -3.83
CA GLY A 428 -4.84 18.75 -5.17
C GLY A 428 -3.74 17.81 -5.69
N ALA A 429 -3.04 17.08 -4.82
CA ALA A 429 -1.96 16.16 -5.22
C ALA A 429 -2.45 14.94 -6.01
N SER A 430 -3.77 14.72 -6.05
CA SER A 430 -4.40 13.61 -6.75
C SER A 430 -4.84 13.93 -8.19
N LEU A 431 -4.39 15.07 -8.72
CA LEU A 431 -4.60 15.50 -10.10
C LEU A 431 -3.24 15.80 -10.75
N LEU A 432 -2.76 14.88 -11.59
CA LEU A 432 -1.49 15.02 -12.30
C LEU A 432 -1.69 15.91 -13.52
N LYS A 433 -0.96 17.02 -13.64
CA LYS A 433 -1.03 17.91 -14.80
C LYS A 433 0.04 17.57 -15.84
N LYS A 434 -0.19 18.03 -17.07
CA LYS A 434 0.76 17.87 -18.17
C LYS A 434 2.12 18.50 -17.82
N GLY A 435 3.19 17.75 -18.04
CA GLY A 435 4.56 18.19 -17.76
C GLY A 435 5.01 18.01 -16.32
N GLU A 436 4.11 17.68 -15.40
CA GLU A 436 4.45 17.28 -14.03
C GLU A 436 4.88 15.80 -13.98
N VAL A 437 5.63 15.46 -12.93
CA VAL A 437 5.95 14.08 -12.58
C VAL A 437 5.31 13.80 -11.23
N TYR A 438 4.38 12.83 -11.20
CA TYR A 438 3.92 12.24 -9.95
C TYR A 438 5.10 11.49 -9.32
N ASP A 439 5.37 11.71 -8.04
CA ASP A 439 6.50 11.07 -7.35
C ASP A 439 6.17 10.86 -5.88
N ASN A 440 5.70 9.65 -5.55
CA ASN A 440 5.34 9.28 -4.18
C ASN A 440 6.03 7.99 -3.79
N TRP A 441 6.32 7.85 -2.51
CA TRP A 441 7.04 6.69 -1.99
C TRP A 441 6.59 6.31 -0.59
N VAL A 442 6.80 5.04 -0.28
CA VAL A 442 6.63 4.48 1.06
C VAL A 442 7.83 3.59 1.36
N THR A 443 8.43 3.79 2.52
CA THR A 443 9.45 2.90 3.06
C THR A 443 8.93 2.23 4.33
N CYS A 444 8.88 0.91 4.33
CA CYS A 444 8.58 0.10 5.51
C CYS A 444 9.88 -0.42 6.10
N GLN A 445 10.26 0.05 7.28
CA GLN A 445 11.43 -0.42 8.01
C GLN A 445 11.00 -1.41 9.09
N ALA A 446 11.65 -2.58 9.09
CA ALA A 446 11.38 -3.63 10.06
C ALA A 446 12.37 -3.59 11.22
N TRP A 447 11.86 -3.93 12.40
CA TRP A 447 12.60 -3.92 13.66
C TRP A 447 12.28 -5.15 14.49
N GLN A 448 13.28 -5.65 15.21
CA GLN A 448 13.17 -6.79 16.11
C GLN A 448 13.81 -6.45 17.46
N LYS A 449 13.02 -6.54 18.54
CA LYS A 449 13.48 -6.40 19.93
C LYS A 449 14.39 -7.54 20.38
#